data_AF-A0A1G0YGC0-F1
#
_entry.id   AF-A0A1G0YGC0-F1
#
_cell.length_a   1.000
_cell.length_b   1.000
_cell.length_c   1.000
_cell.angle_alpha   90.00
_cell.angle_beta   90.00
_cell.angle_gamma   90.00
#
_symmetry.space_group_name_H-M   'P 1'
#
loop_
_entity.id
_entity.type
_entity.pdbx_description
1 polymer ?
#
loop_
_entity_poly.entity_id
_entity_poly.type
_entity_poly.pdbx_seq_one_letter_code
_entity_poly.pdbx_strand_id
1 'polypeptide(L)'
;MGLILLTGWLGFLSGLFYPSIMGLRGASLGGSLSMGIILLGFLSRSRLDADQRPKWGIVMLTALFSAAITAFLIRVMDVDIDNKHYEFGPPPYLVLESPLSIFGIAWAYSLSLYVIYIYRRSSYLRAFLLAGLAGLACTILRAALSPSFRPAEASITSLFSGIPFCLAWLGAVALFDPAWTRKRWLRLRGLTPQP
;
A
#
# COMPACT_ATOMS: atom_id res chain seq x y z
N MET A 1 -16.50 2.76 -2.62
CA MET A 1 -15.94 2.71 -3.99
C MET A 1 -14.93 3.81 -4.28
N GLY A 2 -15.19 5.09 -3.96
CA GLY A 2 -14.24 6.18 -4.22
C GLY A 2 -12.82 5.98 -3.68
N LEU A 3 -12.65 5.44 -2.45
CA LEU A 3 -11.34 5.12 -1.87
C LEU A 3 -10.55 4.11 -2.73
N ILE A 4 -11.19 3.00 -3.12
CA ILE A 4 -10.56 1.91 -3.88
C ILE A 4 -10.11 2.41 -5.27
N LEU A 5 -10.98 3.17 -5.94
CA LEU A 5 -10.67 3.73 -7.25
C LEU A 5 -9.52 4.73 -7.17
N LEU A 6 -9.52 5.59 -6.16
CA LEU A 6 -8.49 6.62 -6.00
C LEU A 6 -7.14 6.02 -5.59
N THR A 7 -7.09 5.08 -4.65
CA THR A 7 -5.83 4.43 -4.26
C THR A 7 -5.30 3.52 -5.35
N GLY A 8 -6.17 2.87 -6.12
CA GLY A 8 -5.79 2.15 -7.34
C GLY A 8 -5.20 3.10 -8.38
N TRP A 9 -5.84 4.24 -8.62
CA TRP A 9 -5.34 5.28 -9.54
C TRP A 9 -4.03 5.91 -9.08
N LEU A 10 -3.91 6.26 -7.81
CA LEU A 10 -2.68 6.83 -7.26
C LEU A 10 -1.55 5.79 -7.23
N GLY A 11 -1.89 4.52 -6.98
CA GLY A 11 -0.98 3.40 -7.14
C GLY A 11 -0.47 3.29 -8.58
N PHE A 12 -1.37 3.39 -9.55
CA PHE A 12 -1.02 3.42 -10.97
C PHE A 12 -0.14 4.62 -11.33
N LEU A 13 -0.54 5.83 -10.96
CA LEU A 13 0.18 7.08 -11.22
C LEU A 13 1.57 7.08 -10.58
N SER A 14 1.73 6.49 -9.40
CA SER A 14 3.04 6.37 -8.74
C SER A 14 4.04 5.52 -9.52
N GLY A 15 3.58 4.66 -10.44
CA GLY A 15 4.45 3.88 -11.31
C GLY A 15 4.53 4.38 -12.74
N LEU A 16 3.86 5.49 -13.11
CA LEU A 16 3.98 6.08 -14.47
C LEU A 16 5.39 6.61 -14.77
N PHE A 17 6.16 6.94 -13.74
CA PHE A 17 7.55 7.42 -13.88
C PHE A 17 8.58 6.28 -14.04
N TYR A 18 8.13 5.01 -14.05
CA TYR A 18 8.94 3.81 -14.25
C TYR A 18 8.19 2.90 -15.28
N PRO A 19 8.74 1.77 -15.80
CA PRO A 19 8.04 0.96 -16.78
C PRO A 19 6.61 0.63 -16.32
N SER A 20 5.66 0.65 -17.27
CA SER A 20 4.21 0.50 -17.05
C SER A 20 3.81 -0.63 -16.09
N ILE A 21 4.63 -1.68 -16.01
CA ILE A 21 4.52 -2.82 -15.10
C ILE A 21 4.53 -2.39 -13.62
N MET A 22 5.38 -1.45 -13.21
CA MET A 22 5.39 -1.00 -11.81
C MET A 22 4.15 -0.19 -11.46
N GLY A 23 3.57 0.55 -12.42
CA GLY A 23 2.27 1.22 -12.24
C GLY A 23 1.16 0.22 -11.95
N LEU A 24 1.09 -0.87 -12.73
CA LEU A 24 0.11 -1.94 -12.50
C LEU A 24 0.30 -2.64 -11.14
N ARG A 25 1.55 -2.93 -10.77
CA ARG A 25 1.87 -3.50 -9.44
C ARG A 25 1.44 -2.54 -8.33
N GLY A 26 1.75 -1.24 -8.44
CA GLY A 26 1.30 -0.21 -7.51
C GLY A 26 -0.22 -0.10 -7.42
N ALA A 27 -0.93 -0.19 -8.55
CA ALA A 27 -2.39 -0.19 -8.59
C ALA A 27 -3.00 -1.40 -7.89
N SER A 28 -2.45 -2.59 -8.13
CA SER A 28 -2.90 -3.83 -7.47
C SER A 28 -2.70 -3.76 -5.95
N LEU A 29 -1.57 -3.23 -5.49
CA LEU A 29 -1.28 -3.03 -4.08
C LEU A 29 -2.20 -1.96 -3.49
N GLY A 30 -2.35 -0.81 -4.13
CA GLY A 30 -3.23 0.28 -3.67
C GLY A 30 -4.69 -0.17 -3.53
N GLY A 31 -5.20 -0.90 -4.53
CA GLY A 31 -6.55 -1.46 -4.53
C GLY A 31 -6.76 -2.49 -3.43
N SER A 32 -5.82 -3.44 -3.27
CA SER A 32 -5.89 -4.46 -2.21
C SER A 32 -5.84 -3.83 -0.81
N LEU A 33 -4.99 -2.83 -0.61
CA LEU A 33 -4.88 -2.09 0.64
C LEU A 33 -6.17 -1.36 1.02
N SER A 34 -6.84 -0.74 0.05
CA SER A 34 -8.12 -0.09 0.29
C SER A 34 -9.24 -1.08 0.62
N MET A 35 -9.24 -2.24 -0.03
CA MET A 35 -10.17 -3.31 0.33
C MET A 35 -9.91 -3.77 1.78
N GLY A 36 -8.65 -3.89 2.19
CA GLY A 36 -8.32 -4.26 3.55
C GLY A 36 -8.63 -3.18 4.60
N ILE A 37 -8.54 -1.87 4.29
CA ILE A 37 -9.08 -0.83 5.20
C ILE A 37 -10.58 -1.01 5.39
N ILE A 38 -11.33 -1.29 4.31
CA ILE A 38 -12.78 -1.51 4.41
C ILE A 38 -13.08 -2.73 5.27
N LEU A 39 -12.33 -3.82 5.08
CA LEU A 39 -12.43 -5.03 5.88
C LEU A 39 -12.08 -4.78 7.35
N LEU A 40 -10.99 -4.07 7.62
CA LEU A 40 -10.60 -3.64 8.97
C LEU A 40 -11.71 -2.80 9.61
N GLY A 41 -12.26 -1.84 8.86
CA GLY A 41 -13.39 -1.04 9.31
C GLY A 41 -14.62 -1.88 9.61
N PHE A 42 -14.93 -2.89 8.79
CA PHE A 42 -16.06 -3.78 9.00
C PHE A 42 -15.87 -4.73 10.18
N LEU A 43 -14.70 -5.35 10.31
CA LEU A 43 -14.38 -6.26 11.41
C LEU A 43 -14.14 -5.53 12.75
N SER A 44 -13.81 -4.23 12.69
CA SER A 44 -13.58 -3.36 13.84
C SER A 44 -14.75 -2.39 14.13
N ARG A 45 -15.85 -2.47 13.36
CA ARG A 45 -16.96 -1.48 13.31
C ARG A 45 -17.59 -1.15 14.65
N SER A 46 -17.44 -1.99 15.65
CA SER A 46 -18.06 -1.82 16.96
C SER A 46 -17.40 -0.74 17.84
N ARG A 47 -16.20 -0.21 17.55
CA ARG A 47 -15.39 0.47 18.59
C ARG A 47 -14.45 1.58 18.11
N LEU A 48 -14.98 2.62 17.44
CA LEU A 48 -14.22 3.85 17.19
C LEU A 48 -14.17 4.78 18.42
N ASP A 49 -14.94 4.46 19.46
CA ASP A 49 -14.94 5.11 20.76
C ASP A 49 -13.85 4.51 21.67
N ALA A 50 -12.97 5.39 22.14
CA ALA A 50 -11.94 5.22 23.18
C ALA A 50 -10.86 4.15 22.96
N ASP A 51 -9.64 4.59 22.60
CA ASP A 51 -8.33 4.05 23.00
C ASP A 51 -8.09 2.53 23.03
N GLN A 52 -8.86 1.73 22.28
CA GLN A 52 -8.64 0.29 22.25
C GLN A 52 -7.41 -0.06 21.41
N ARG A 53 -6.55 -0.88 22.02
CA ARG A 53 -5.30 -1.39 21.42
C ARG A 53 -5.58 -2.11 20.09
N PRO A 54 -4.67 -2.01 19.10
CA PRO A 54 -4.81 -2.74 17.85
C PRO A 54 -5.02 -4.23 18.10
N LYS A 55 -6.07 -4.80 17.48
CA LYS A 55 -6.20 -6.26 17.38
C LYS A 55 -5.22 -6.76 16.32
N TRP A 56 -3.97 -6.96 16.72
CA TRP A 56 -2.88 -7.39 15.84
C TRP A 56 -3.24 -8.58 14.95
N GLY A 57 -4.03 -9.55 15.45
CA GLY A 57 -4.52 -10.66 14.64
C GLY A 57 -5.33 -10.24 13.40
N ILE A 58 -6.21 -9.24 13.52
CA ILE A 58 -7.01 -8.73 12.38
C ILE A 58 -6.11 -7.96 11.41
N VAL A 59 -5.17 -7.18 11.92
CA VAL A 59 -4.20 -6.42 11.10
C VAL A 59 -3.35 -7.38 10.28
N MET A 60 -2.79 -8.40 10.93
CA MET A 60 -1.97 -9.42 10.28
C MET A 60 -2.77 -10.20 9.24
N LEU A 61 -4.00 -10.61 9.56
CA LEU A 61 -4.88 -11.30 8.63
C LEU A 61 -5.22 -10.43 7.41
N THR A 62 -5.53 -9.15 7.63
CA THR A 62 -5.83 -8.20 6.56
C THR A 62 -4.61 -7.96 5.67
N ALA A 63 -3.42 -7.81 6.27
CA ALA A 63 -2.15 -7.71 5.56
C ALA A 63 -1.89 -8.94 4.71
N LEU A 64 -2.10 -10.13 5.28
CA LEU A 64 -1.93 -11.42 4.60
C LEU A 64 -2.84 -11.54 3.38
N PHE A 65 -4.14 -11.24 3.53
CA PHE A 65 -5.09 -11.26 2.42
C PHE A 65 -4.76 -10.23 1.34
N SER A 66 -4.39 -9.01 1.74
CA SER A 66 -4.02 -7.95 0.79
C SER A 66 -2.77 -8.35 -0.02
N ALA A 67 -1.78 -8.93 0.65
CA ALA A 67 -0.57 -9.46 0.03
C ALA A 67 -0.86 -10.63 -0.91
N ALA A 68 -1.71 -11.57 -0.51
CA ALA A 68 -2.10 -12.71 -1.34
C ALA A 68 -2.80 -12.26 -2.63
N ILE A 69 -3.77 -11.33 -2.51
CA ILE A 69 -4.47 -10.75 -3.66
C ILE A 69 -3.48 -10.03 -4.57
N THR A 70 -2.61 -9.20 -4.00
CA THR A 70 -1.61 -8.44 -4.77
C THR A 70 -0.66 -9.38 -5.50
N ALA A 71 -0.08 -10.37 -4.81
CA ALA A 71 0.83 -11.33 -5.42
C ALA A 71 0.16 -12.17 -6.52
N PHE A 72 -1.10 -12.58 -6.31
CA PHE A 72 -1.89 -13.27 -7.32
C PHE A 72 -2.11 -12.38 -8.56
N LEU A 73 -2.56 -11.14 -8.37
CA LEU A 73 -2.78 -10.19 -9.47
C LEU A 73 -1.48 -9.92 -10.24
N ILE A 74 -0.38 -9.67 -9.54
CA ILE A 74 0.93 -9.46 -10.17
C ILE A 74 1.34 -10.68 -10.98
N ARG A 75 1.16 -11.89 -10.43
CA ARG A 75 1.51 -13.12 -11.15
C ARG A 75 0.68 -13.31 -12.42
N VAL A 76 -0.62 -13.06 -12.37
CA VAL A 76 -1.51 -13.14 -13.53
C VAL A 76 -1.11 -12.12 -14.60
N MET A 77 -0.75 -10.90 -14.18
CA MET A 77 -0.30 -9.85 -15.10
C MET A 77 1.07 -10.16 -15.73
N ASP A 78 2.04 -10.63 -14.94
CA ASP A 78 3.38 -10.96 -15.43
C ASP A 78 3.33 -12.09 -16.49
N VAL A 79 2.43 -13.08 -16.34
CA VAL A 79 2.25 -14.17 -17.33
C VAL A 79 1.78 -13.65 -18.69
N ASP A 80 0.93 -12.61 -18.74
CA ASP A 80 0.46 -12.04 -20.01
C ASP A 80 1.50 -11.10 -20.66
N ILE A 81 2.38 -10.50 -19.84
CA ILE A 81 3.44 -9.60 -20.30
C ILE A 81 4.62 -10.38 -20.90
N ASP A 82 5.03 -11.50 -20.30
CA ASP A 82 6.11 -12.34 -20.85
C ASP A 82 5.78 -12.86 -22.26
N ASN A 83 4.49 -13.03 -22.57
CA ASN A 83 4.01 -13.44 -23.89
C ASN A 83 3.99 -12.30 -24.93
N LYS A 84 4.13 -11.04 -24.50
CA LYS A 84 4.12 -9.86 -25.37
C LYS A 84 5.49 -9.20 -25.32
N HIS A 85 6.34 -9.46 -26.30
CA HIS A 85 7.65 -8.82 -26.42
C HIS A 85 7.49 -7.29 -26.56
N TYR A 86 7.61 -6.55 -25.46
CA TYR A 86 7.62 -5.09 -25.49
C TYR A 86 9.02 -4.62 -25.94
N GLU A 87 9.09 -4.09 -27.17
CA GLU A 87 10.32 -3.55 -27.78
C GLU A 87 10.80 -2.24 -27.13
N PHE A 88 9.96 -1.57 -26.33
CA PHE A 88 10.26 -0.30 -25.68
C PHE A 88 10.39 -0.45 -24.17
N GLY A 89 11.59 -0.82 -23.72
CA GLY A 89 12.00 -0.84 -22.32
C GLY A 89 13.46 -1.26 -22.23
N PRO A 90 14.16 -1.00 -21.09
CA PRO A 90 15.38 -1.74 -20.81
C PRO A 90 15.08 -3.23 -21.00
N PRO A 91 16.00 -4.03 -21.55
CA PRO A 91 15.74 -5.45 -21.80
C PRO A 91 15.15 -6.03 -20.53
N PRO A 92 14.14 -6.93 -20.61
CA PRO A 92 13.62 -7.60 -19.45
C PRO A 92 14.78 -8.41 -18.90
N TYR A 93 15.60 -7.79 -18.05
CA TYR A 93 16.27 -8.51 -17.00
C TYR A 93 15.11 -9.11 -16.28
N LEU A 94 14.85 -10.37 -16.61
CA LEU A 94 13.97 -11.30 -15.95
C LEU A 94 14.44 -11.33 -14.50
N VAL A 95 14.16 -10.28 -13.74
CA VAL A 95 14.05 -10.35 -12.31
C VAL A 95 12.76 -11.12 -12.15
N LEU A 96 12.87 -12.44 -12.38
CA LEU A 96 11.83 -13.41 -12.09
C LEU A 96 11.76 -13.43 -10.56
N GLU A 97 11.14 -12.39 -10.01
CA GLU A 97 10.91 -12.28 -8.59
C GLU A 97 10.10 -13.51 -8.23
N SER A 98 10.67 -14.35 -7.37
CA SER A 98 9.96 -15.52 -6.89
C SER A 98 8.57 -15.09 -6.36
N PRO A 99 7.51 -15.89 -6.57
CA PRO A 99 6.19 -15.55 -6.03
C PRO A 99 6.23 -15.27 -4.52
N LEU A 100 7.15 -15.93 -3.81
CA LEU A 100 7.43 -15.72 -2.39
C LEU A 100 8.01 -14.33 -2.08
N SER A 101 8.93 -13.81 -2.91
CA SER A 101 9.48 -12.47 -2.70
C SER A 101 8.45 -11.39 -3.01
N ILE A 102 7.65 -11.54 -4.07
CA ILE A 102 6.52 -10.64 -4.39
C ILE A 102 5.54 -10.61 -3.23
N PHE A 103 5.14 -11.78 -2.73
CA PHE A 103 4.24 -11.90 -1.58
C PHE A 103 4.84 -11.26 -0.33
N GLY A 104 6.11 -11.55 -0.01
CA GLY A 104 6.80 -11.00 1.16
C GLY A 104 6.88 -9.47 1.14
N ILE A 105 7.20 -8.89 -0.02
CA ILE A 105 7.24 -7.43 -0.20
C ILE A 105 5.83 -6.83 -0.07
N ALA A 106 4.83 -7.41 -0.74
CA ALA A 106 3.45 -6.93 -0.66
C ALA A 106 2.90 -7.02 0.77
N TRP A 107 3.27 -8.07 1.51
CA TRP A 107 2.92 -8.25 2.92
C TRP A 107 3.58 -7.22 3.82
N ALA A 108 4.88 -6.95 3.62
CA ALA A 108 5.60 -5.92 4.34
C ALA A 108 4.96 -4.53 4.13
N TYR A 109 4.70 -4.15 2.87
CA TYR A 109 3.98 -2.91 2.55
C TYR A 109 2.63 -2.84 3.25
N SER A 110 1.84 -3.90 3.16
CA SER A 110 0.49 -3.93 3.73
C SER A 110 0.51 -3.82 5.24
N LEU A 111 1.37 -4.58 5.89
CA LEU A 111 1.51 -4.56 7.34
C LEU A 111 1.96 -3.18 7.83
N SER A 112 3.02 -2.62 7.26
CA SER A 112 3.53 -1.30 7.64
C SER A 112 2.45 -0.22 7.48
N LEU A 113 1.75 -0.19 6.34
CA LEU A 113 0.73 0.82 6.07
C LEU A 113 -0.51 0.65 6.97
N TYR A 114 -0.93 -0.57 7.29
CA TYR A 114 -2.01 -0.78 8.26
C TYR A 114 -1.63 -0.40 9.68
N VAL A 115 -0.38 -0.67 10.08
CA VAL A 115 0.14 -0.23 11.37
C VAL A 115 0.15 1.29 11.45
N ILE A 116 0.72 1.96 10.44
CA ILE A 116 0.74 3.43 10.35
C ILE A 116 -0.68 3.99 10.37
N TYR A 117 -1.59 3.38 9.61
CA TYR A 117 -3.00 3.75 9.61
C TYR A 117 -3.55 3.69 11.05
N ILE A 118 -3.35 2.63 11.81
CA ILE A 118 -3.84 2.55 13.20
C ILE A 118 -3.24 3.65 14.09
N TYR A 119 -1.93 3.88 14.01
CA TYR A 119 -1.22 4.83 14.87
C TYR A 119 -1.34 6.30 14.44
N ARG A 120 -2.00 6.59 13.30
CA ARG A 120 -2.14 7.93 12.73
C ARG A 120 -2.72 9.00 13.66
N ARG A 121 -3.51 8.58 14.67
CA ARG A 121 -4.26 9.50 15.54
C ARG A 121 -3.38 10.36 16.43
N SER A 122 -2.14 9.94 16.70
CA SER A 122 -1.22 10.70 17.55
C SER A 122 -0.68 11.95 16.86
N SER A 123 -0.34 11.87 15.58
CA SER A 123 0.18 13.01 14.80
C SER A 123 0.16 12.69 13.31
N TYR A 124 -0.45 13.57 12.51
CA TYR A 124 -0.47 13.42 11.05
C TYR A 124 0.93 13.44 10.47
N LEU A 125 1.79 14.37 10.91
CA LEU A 125 3.15 14.48 10.42
C LEU A 125 3.93 13.18 10.66
N ARG A 126 3.79 12.58 11.85
CA ARG A 126 4.41 11.28 12.16
C ARG A 126 3.90 10.16 11.25
N ALA A 127 2.61 10.13 10.97
CA ALA A 127 2.03 9.12 10.07
C ALA A 127 2.60 9.22 8.65
N PHE A 128 2.71 10.43 8.09
CA PHE A 128 3.30 10.64 6.77
C PHE A 128 4.79 10.32 6.73
N LEU A 129 5.55 10.72 7.77
CA LEU A 129 6.97 10.37 7.87
C LEU A 129 7.17 8.84 7.93
N LEU A 130 6.39 8.15 8.76
CA LEU A 130 6.44 6.69 8.85
C LEU A 130 6.03 6.01 7.53
N ALA A 131 5.07 6.58 6.78
CA ALA A 131 4.70 6.06 5.47
C ALA A 131 5.83 6.22 4.45
N GLY A 132 6.51 7.36 4.43
CA GLY A 132 7.71 7.55 3.62
C GLY A 132 8.81 6.55 3.98
N LEU A 133 9.09 6.38 5.28
CA LEU A 133 10.07 5.40 5.78
C LEU A 133 9.66 3.95 5.44
N ALA A 134 8.38 3.61 5.45
CA ALA A 134 7.89 2.30 5.05
C ALA A 134 8.15 2.03 3.56
N GLY A 135 7.93 3.02 2.68
CA GLY A 135 8.26 2.91 1.26
C GLY A 135 9.76 2.71 1.02
N LEU A 136 10.60 3.44 1.75
CA LEU A 136 12.06 3.26 1.72
C LEU A 136 12.47 1.87 2.21
N ALA A 137 11.95 1.44 3.37
CA ALA A 137 12.26 0.15 3.98
C ALA A 137 11.85 -1.02 3.08
N CYS A 138 10.69 -0.96 2.45
CA CYS A 138 10.24 -1.99 1.51
C CYS A 138 11.08 -2.01 0.23
N THR A 139 11.64 -0.87 -0.20
CA THR A 139 12.57 -0.84 -1.33
C THR A 139 13.92 -1.47 -0.96
N ILE A 140 14.41 -1.23 0.25
CA ILE A 140 15.61 -1.91 0.78
C ILE A 140 15.35 -3.42 0.89
N LEU A 141 14.18 -3.83 1.40
CA LEU A 141 13.79 -5.24 1.46
C LEU A 141 13.76 -5.87 0.07
N ARG A 142 13.20 -5.18 -0.92
CA ARG A 142 13.19 -5.65 -2.31
C ARG A 142 14.60 -5.84 -2.85
N ALA A 143 15.51 -4.90 -2.59
CA ALA A 143 16.91 -5.00 -2.98
C ALA A 143 17.62 -6.19 -2.32
N ALA A 144 17.34 -6.43 -1.04
CA ALA A 144 17.90 -7.57 -0.31
C ALA A 144 17.38 -8.93 -0.81
N LEU A 145 16.12 -8.98 -1.26
CA LEU A 145 15.47 -10.20 -1.75
C LEU A 145 15.71 -10.46 -3.25
N SER A 146 16.28 -9.51 -3.97
CA SER A 146 16.44 -9.56 -5.44
C SER A 146 17.92 -9.38 -5.81
N PRO A 147 18.68 -10.47 -6.03
CA PRO A 147 20.14 -10.40 -6.24
C PRO A 147 20.56 -9.56 -7.46
N SER A 148 19.67 -9.40 -8.43
CA SER A 148 19.86 -8.61 -9.64
C SER A 148 19.55 -7.13 -9.47
N PHE A 149 18.99 -6.71 -8.34
CA PHE A 149 18.51 -5.35 -8.13
C PHE A 149 19.65 -4.44 -7.69
N ARG A 150 20.08 -3.55 -8.59
CA ARG A 150 21.25 -2.70 -8.36
C ARG A 150 20.94 -1.59 -7.34
N PRO A 151 21.92 -1.10 -6.56
CA PRO A 151 21.70 0.00 -5.60
C PRO A 151 21.10 1.26 -6.25
N ALA A 152 21.55 1.63 -7.46
CA ALA A 152 21.01 2.77 -8.18
C ALA A 152 19.53 2.58 -8.58
N GLU A 153 19.14 1.37 -9.00
CA GLU A 153 17.75 1.02 -9.32
C GLU A 153 16.88 1.05 -8.06
N ALA A 154 17.43 0.62 -6.92
CA ALA A 154 16.76 0.71 -5.63
C ALA A 154 16.51 2.17 -5.22
N SER A 155 17.49 3.05 -5.38
CA SER A 155 17.30 4.48 -5.10
C SER A 155 16.24 5.10 -5.99
N ILE A 156 16.27 4.84 -7.29
CA ILE A 156 15.27 5.34 -8.26
C ILE A 156 13.89 4.78 -7.93
N THR A 157 13.77 3.47 -7.70
CA THR A 157 12.50 2.82 -7.35
C THR A 157 11.93 3.38 -6.05
N SER A 158 12.76 3.63 -5.04
CA SER A 158 12.32 4.23 -3.79
C SER A 158 11.80 5.65 -4.00
N LEU A 159 12.57 6.47 -4.72
CA LEU A 159 12.29 7.89 -4.92
C LEU A 159 11.06 8.14 -5.79
N PHE A 160 10.87 7.31 -6.81
CA PHE A 160 9.81 7.52 -7.80
C PHE A 160 8.61 6.59 -7.65
N SER A 161 8.74 5.48 -6.90
CA SER A 161 7.63 4.53 -6.72
C SER A 161 7.33 4.30 -5.25
N GLY A 162 8.24 3.73 -4.46
CA GLY A 162 7.96 3.28 -3.09
C GLY A 162 7.49 4.39 -2.14
N ILE A 163 8.27 5.48 -2.05
CA ILE A 163 7.94 6.62 -1.18
C ILE A 163 6.70 7.36 -1.70
N PRO A 164 6.63 7.78 -2.98
CA PRO A 164 5.44 8.47 -3.50
C PRO A 164 4.17 7.64 -3.36
N PHE A 165 4.23 6.33 -3.58
CA PHE A 165 3.12 5.41 -3.39
C PHE A 165 2.58 5.47 -1.96
N CYS A 166 3.44 5.26 -0.95
CA CYS A 166 3.02 5.25 0.44
C CYS A 166 2.40 6.58 0.88
N LEU A 167 3.00 7.70 0.47
CA LEU A 167 2.51 9.04 0.78
C LEU A 167 1.17 9.33 0.08
N ALA A 168 1.06 8.99 -1.21
CA ALA A 168 -0.16 9.18 -1.98
C ALA A 168 -1.30 8.30 -1.45
N TRP A 169 -1.01 7.04 -1.13
CA TRP A 169 -1.97 6.13 -0.51
C TRP A 169 -2.46 6.68 0.83
N LEU A 170 -1.56 7.09 1.72
CA LEU A 170 -1.94 7.64 3.03
C LEU A 170 -2.73 8.94 2.87
N GLY A 171 -2.34 9.80 1.92
CA GLY A 171 -3.07 11.03 1.58
C GLY A 171 -4.49 10.74 1.08
N ALA A 172 -4.66 9.75 0.20
CA ALA A 172 -5.97 9.31 -0.27
C ALA A 172 -6.84 8.78 0.87
N VAL A 173 -6.26 7.97 1.76
CA VAL A 173 -6.95 7.48 2.96
C VAL A 173 -7.33 8.66 3.85
N ALA A 174 -6.47 9.66 4.04
CA ALA A 174 -6.78 10.85 4.81
C ALA A 174 -7.96 11.66 4.25
N LEU A 175 -8.02 11.78 2.92
CA LEU A 175 -9.06 12.53 2.23
C LEU A 175 -10.41 11.80 2.20
N PHE A 176 -10.42 10.47 2.11
CA PHE A 176 -11.65 9.71 1.87
C PHE A 176 -12.14 8.89 3.07
N ASP A 177 -11.28 8.55 4.02
CA ASP A 177 -11.71 7.82 5.19
C ASP A 177 -12.40 8.77 6.19
N PRO A 178 -13.71 8.61 6.43
CA PRO A 178 -14.41 9.40 7.45
C PRO A 178 -13.86 9.13 8.85
N ALA A 179 -13.31 7.94 9.10
CA ALA A 179 -12.67 7.56 10.34
C ALA A 179 -11.25 8.12 10.47
N TRP A 180 -10.75 8.91 9.49
CA TRP A 180 -9.42 9.52 9.56
C TRP A 180 -9.26 10.38 10.81
N THR A 181 -10.27 11.20 11.14
CA THR A 181 -10.30 12.03 12.35
C THR A 181 -11.57 11.77 13.16
N ARG A 182 -11.47 11.86 14.50
CA ARG A 182 -12.63 11.70 15.39
C ARG A 182 -13.74 12.71 15.06
N LYS A 183 -13.37 13.98 14.81
CA LYS A 183 -14.31 15.06 14.48
C LYS A 183 -15.09 14.77 13.20
N ARG A 184 -14.42 14.27 12.14
CA ARG A 184 -15.06 13.92 10.87
C ARG A 184 -16.02 12.74 11.03
N TRP A 185 -15.60 11.72 11.78
CA TRP A 185 -16.43 10.55 12.08
C TRP A 185 -17.71 10.92 12.85
N LEU A 186 -17.59 11.71 13.93
CA LEU A 186 -18.73 12.14 14.74
C LEU A 186 -19.71 13.00 13.93
N ARG A 187 -19.19 13.95 13.13
CA ARG A 187 -20.02 14.80 12.24
C ARG A 187 -20.88 13.96 11.29
N LEU A 188 -20.32 12.92 10.69
CA LEU A 188 -21.05 12.05 9.75
C LEU A 188 -22.11 11.18 10.42
N ARG A 189 -22.03 11.00 11.74
CA ARG A 189 -23.04 10.30 12.54
C ARG A 189 -24.07 11.23 13.20
N GLY A 190 -24.00 12.53 12.93
CA GLY A 190 -24.84 13.52 13.61
C GLY A 190 -24.53 13.68 15.11
N LEU A 191 -23.36 13.20 15.55
CA LEU A 191 -22.92 13.32 16.94
C LEU A 191 -22.09 14.60 17.08
N THR A 192 -22.44 15.46 18.04
CA THR A 192 -21.64 16.64 18.37
C THR A 192 -20.37 16.21 19.10
N PRO A 193 -19.18 16.66 18.65
CA PRO A 193 -17.95 16.42 19.39
C PRO A 193 -18.05 17.18 20.72
N GLN A 194 -18.05 16.46 21.85
CA GLN A 194 -17.85 17.10 23.14
C GLN A 194 -16.43 17.67 23.20
N PRO A 195 -16.27 18.90 23.75
CA PRO A 195 -14.99 19.61 23.80
C PRO A 195 -13.92 18.84 24.59
#